data_AF-A0A353RF28-F1
#
_entry.id   AF-A0A353RF28-F1
#
_cell.length_a   1.000
_cell.length_b   1.000
_cell.length_c   1.000
_cell.angle_alpha   90.00
_cell.angle_beta   90.00
_cell.angle_gamma   90.00
#
_symmetry.space_group_name_H-M   'P 1'
#
loop_
_entity.id
_entity.type
_entity.pdbx_description
1 polymer ?
#
loop_
_entity_poly.entity_id
_entity_poly.type
_entity_poly.pdbx_seq_one_letter_code
_entity_poly.pdbx_strand_id
1 'polypeptide(L)'
;MAKPVVAVVGRPNVGKSTLFNKLVGRRVSIVDDTPGVTRDRIYGGCEWNGRAFSLVDTGGIEPGSKEEIAAGVRAQAELAIDAADAILFVTDLTCGVTAADEEIAALLR
;
A
#
# COMPACT_ATOMS: atom_id res chain seq x y z
N MET A 1 -15.35 4.55 -17.28
CA MET A 1 -14.14 5.12 -16.66
C MET A 1 -13.50 4.05 -15.80
N ALA A 2 -12.18 3.96 -15.78
CA ALA A 2 -11.48 3.09 -14.84
C ALA A 2 -11.77 3.54 -13.39
N LYS A 3 -11.86 2.59 -12.46
CA LYS A 3 -12.01 2.93 -11.04
C LYS A 3 -10.72 3.62 -10.55
N PRO A 4 -10.81 4.71 -9.77
CA PRO A 4 -9.63 5.32 -9.18
C PRO A 4 -8.85 4.29 -8.34
N VAL A 5 -7.54 4.39 -8.33
CA VAL A 5 -6.65 3.56 -7.54
C VAL A 5 -6.18 4.34 -6.32
N VAL A 6 -6.36 3.74 -5.14
CA VAL A 6 -5.89 4.28 -3.86
C VAL A 6 -4.82 3.33 -3.32
N ALA A 7 -3.60 3.82 -3.12
CA ALA A 7 -2.52 3.01 -2.56
C ALA A 7 -2.35 3.25 -1.06
N VAL A 8 -2.18 2.18 -0.30
CA VAL A 8 -1.85 2.25 1.13
C VAL A 8 -0.35 2.10 1.31
N VAL A 9 0.32 3.16 1.76
CA VAL A 9 1.78 3.24 1.91
C VAL A 9 2.13 3.48 3.38
N GLY A 10 3.31 3.05 3.80
CA GLY A 10 3.81 3.23 5.16
C GLY A 10 4.90 2.23 5.50
N ARG A 11 5.70 2.51 6.53
CA ARG A 11 6.76 1.60 6.97
C ARG A 11 6.19 0.22 7.37
N PRO A 12 7.03 -0.83 7.52
CA PRO A 12 6.55 -2.14 7.95
C PRO A 12 5.81 -2.07 9.30
N ASN A 13 4.80 -2.93 9.48
CA ASN A 13 4.06 -3.14 10.72
C ASN A 13 3.23 -1.96 11.27
N VAL A 14 2.95 -0.92 10.49
CA VAL A 14 2.04 0.20 10.88
C VAL A 14 0.55 -0.12 10.78
N GLY A 15 0.18 -1.35 10.41
CA GLY A 15 -1.22 -1.77 10.29
C GLY A 15 -1.86 -1.56 8.90
N LYS A 16 -1.07 -1.37 7.85
CA LYS A 16 -1.55 -1.22 6.45
C LYS A 16 -2.53 -2.32 6.04
N SER A 17 -2.13 -3.58 6.18
CA SER A 17 -2.97 -4.72 5.79
C SER A 17 -4.21 -4.87 6.66
N THR A 18 -4.17 -4.44 7.93
CA THR A 18 -5.36 -4.36 8.80
C THR A 18 -6.34 -3.31 8.28
N LEU A 19 -5.87 -2.13 7.91
CA LEU A 19 -6.69 -1.08 7.30
C LEU A 19 -7.27 -1.54 5.97
N PHE A 20 -6.43 -2.11 5.09
CA PHE A 20 -6.84 -2.66 3.80
C PHE A 20 -7.99 -3.66 3.96
N ASN A 21 -7.80 -4.68 4.80
CA ASN A 21 -8.81 -5.72 5.01
C ASN A 21 -10.11 -5.15 5.58
N LYS A 22 -10.02 -4.13 6.43
CA LYS A 22 -11.19 -3.46 7.01
C LYS A 22 -11.96 -2.65 5.98
N LEU A 23 -11.26 -1.95 5.08
CA LEU A 23 -11.88 -1.15 4.02
C LEU A 23 -12.48 -2.01 2.90
N VAL A 24 -11.84 -3.14 2.58
CA VAL A 24 -12.31 -4.05 1.52
C VAL A 24 -13.49 -4.92 1.95
N GLY A 25 -13.70 -5.14 3.26
CA GLY A 25 -15.02 -5.54 3.77
C GLY A 25 -15.61 -6.85 3.19
N ARG A 26 -14.89 -7.98 3.31
CA ARG A 26 -15.32 -9.37 3.00
C ARG A 26 -15.70 -9.67 1.53
N ARG A 27 -15.00 -10.70 1.01
CA ARG A 27 -14.91 -11.24 -0.36
C ARG A 27 -14.08 -10.38 -1.31
N VAL A 28 -12.76 -10.53 -1.17
CA VAL A 28 -11.76 -10.18 -2.19
C VAL A 28 -12.08 -11.01 -3.44
N SER A 29 -12.66 -10.41 -4.47
CA SER A 29 -12.46 -10.92 -5.82
C SER A 29 -11.02 -10.54 -6.18
N ILE A 30 -10.10 -11.48 -6.00
CA ILE A 30 -8.74 -11.36 -6.53
C ILE A 30 -8.90 -11.26 -8.04
N VAL A 31 -8.68 -10.07 -8.60
CA VAL A 31 -8.63 -9.88 -10.06
C VAL A 31 -7.16 -9.82 -10.43
N ASP A 32 -6.61 -10.98 -10.77
CA ASP A 32 -6.04 -11.31 -12.10
C ASP A 32 -5.02 -12.45 -11.93
N ASP A 33 -5.35 -13.58 -12.54
CA ASP A 33 -4.61 -14.84 -12.54
C ASP A 33 -3.76 -14.91 -13.82
N THR A 34 -2.93 -13.88 -14.07
CA THR A 34 -2.00 -13.88 -15.21
C THR A 34 -0.73 -14.64 -14.82
N PRO A 35 -0.46 -15.83 -15.39
CA PRO A 35 0.73 -16.60 -15.05
C PRO A 35 1.98 -15.89 -15.61
N GLY A 36 2.88 -15.43 -14.74
CA GLY A 36 4.18 -14.85 -15.12
C GLY A 36 4.48 -13.45 -14.59
N VAL A 37 3.59 -12.85 -13.80
CA VAL A 37 3.85 -11.55 -13.13
C VAL A 37 4.11 -11.76 -11.64
N THR A 38 5.13 -11.06 -11.15
CA THR A 38 5.68 -11.14 -9.79
C THR A 38 4.62 -10.89 -8.71
N ARG A 39 4.80 -11.55 -7.56
CA ARG A 39 3.79 -12.06 -6.63
C ARG A 39 3.11 -11.04 -5.69
N ASP A 40 3.23 -9.72 -5.90
CA ASP A 40 3.27 -8.79 -4.74
C ASP A 40 2.27 -7.61 -4.72
N ARG A 41 1.07 -7.72 -5.32
CA ARG A 41 0.05 -6.65 -5.18
C ARG A 41 -1.35 -7.19 -4.96
N ILE A 42 -1.92 -6.89 -3.80
CA ILE A 42 -3.31 -7.24 -3.47
C ILE A 42 -4.19 -6.04 -3.77
N TYR A 43 -5.03 -6.18 -4.80
CA TYR A 43 -6.09 -5.23 -5.11
C TYR A 43 -7.39 -5.65 -4.43
N GLY A 44 -8.11 -4.70 -3.86
CA GLY A 44 -9.41 -4.90 -3.25
C GLY A 44 -10.39 -3.83 -3.73
N GLY A 45 -11.57 -4.25 -4.17
CA GLY A 45 -12.65 -3.30 -4.43
C GLY A 45 -13.12 -2.67 -3.12
N CYS A 46 -13.23 -1.34 -3.09
CA CYS A 46 -13.73 -0.60 -1.94
C CYS A 46 -14.79 0.41 -2.37
N GLU A 47 -15.77 0.64 -1.50
CA GLU A 47 -16.71 1.74 -1.61
C GLU A 47 -16.74 2.50 -0.29
N TRP A 48 -16.54 3.82 -0.35
CA TRP A 48 -16.67 4.70 0.82
C TRP A 48 -17.42 5.95 0.41
N ASN A 49 -18.49 6.29 1.14
CA ASN A 49 -19.28 7.52 0.94
C ASN A 49 -19.81 7.62 -0.50
N GLY A 50 -20.28 6.50 -1.07
CA GLY A 50 -20.80 6.41 -2.44
C GLY A 50 -19.73 6.55 -3.54
N ARG A 51 -18.43 6.46 -3.19
CA ARG A 51 -17.33 6.46 -4.15
C ARG A 51 -16.68 5.09 -4.20
N ALA A 52 -16.75 4.45 -5.36
CA ALA A 52 -16.07 3.18 -5.62
C ALA A 52 -14.64 3.43 -6.13
N PHE A 53 -13.69 2.68 -5.57
CA PHE A 53 -12.27 2.73 -5.96
C PHE A 53 -11.61 1.36 -5.75
N SER A 54 -10.44 1.17 -6.36
CA SER A 54 -9.58 0.02 -6.13
C SER A 54 -8.55 0.40 -5.06
N LEU A 55 -8.56 -0.28 -3.93
CA LEU A 55 -7.53 -0.14 -2.91
C LEU A 55 -6.39 -1.12 -3.24
N VAL A 56 -5.14 -0.68 -3.13
CA VAL A 56 -3.95 -1.54 -3.28
C VAL A 56 -3.09 -1.50 -2.02
N ASP A 57 -2.74 -2.69 -1.51
CA ASP A 57 -1.71 -2.82 -0.48
C ASP A 57 -0.35 -2.95 -1.18
N THR A 58 0.58 -2.06 -0.86
CA THR A 58 1.95 -2.10 -1.40
C THR A 58 2.86 -3.05 -0.62
N GLY A 59 2.34 -3.73 0.40
CA GLY A 59 3.10 -4.71 1.19
C GLY A 59 3.35 -5.99 0.40
N GLY A 60 4.61 -6.26 0.07
CA GLY A 60 4.98 -7.52 -0.59
C GLY A 60 6.47 -7.81 -0.78
N ILE A 61 7.37 -6.85 -0.57
CA ILE A 61 8.81 -7.15 -0.56
C ILE A 61 9.16 -7.54 0.87
N GLU A 62 9.36 -8.84 1.14
CA GLU A 62 9.97 -9.34 2.38
C GLU A 62 11.49 -9.14 2.30
N PRO A 63 12.05 -8.12 2.95
CA PRO A 63 13.46 -7.82 2.83
C PRO A 63 14.22 -8.52 3.98
N GLY A 64 15.37 -9.15 3.67
CA GLY A 64 16.08 -10.00 4.63
C GLY A 64 16.91 -9.22 5.66
N SER A 65 17.49 -8.09 5.26
CA SER A 65 18.33 -7.21 6.08
C SER A 65 17.71 -5.81 6.29
N LYS A 66 18.22 -5.04 7.26
CA LYS A 66 17.70 -3.69 7.56
C LYS A 66 17.84 -2.73 6.37
N GLU A 67 18.94 -2.83 5.65
CA GLU A 67 19.22 -2.02 4.46
C GLU A 67 18.28 -2.40 3.30
N GLU A 68 18.01 -3.70 3.12
CA GLU A 68 17.01 -4.17 2.16
C GLU A 68 15.60 -3.74 2.56
N ILE A 69 15.31 -3.61 3.87
CA ILE A 69 14.02 -3.10 4.35
C ILE A 69 13.81 -1.65 3.91
N ALA A 70 14.80 -0.78 4.10
CA ALA A 70 14.71 0.60 3.66
C ALA A 70 14.54 0.71 2.14
N ALA A 71 15.34 -0.05 1.38
CA ALA A 71 15.24 -0.07 -0.08
C ALA A 71 13.88 -0.59 -0.58
N GLY A 72 13.36 -1.66 0.04
CA GLY A 72 12.05 -2.22 -0.29
C GLY A 72 10.90 -1.26 0.01
N VAL A 73 10.98 -0.54 1.14
CA VAL A 73 9.98 0.48 1.51
C VAL A 73 9.97 1.64 0.51
N ARG A 74 11.15 2.11 0.10
CA ARG A 74 11.26 3.17 -0.91
C ARG A 74 10.68 2.75 -2.25
N ALA A 75 11.05 1.56 -2.74
CA ALA A 75 10.52 1.03 -4.00
C ALA A 75 8.99 0.89 -3.97
N GLN A 76 8.42 0.48 -2.84
CA GLN A 76 6.96 0.41 -2.66
C GLN A 76 6.29 1.77 -2.77
N ALA A 77 6.91 2.81 -2.18
CA ALA A 77 6.40 4.17 -2.26
C ALA A 77 6.51 4.75 -3.69
N GLU A 78 7.62 4.52 -4.40
CA GLU A 78 7.79 4.92 -5.81
C GLU A 78 6.72 4.28 -6.70
N LEU A 79 6.49 2.98 -6.53
CA LEU A 79 5.44 2.27 -7.25
C LEU A 79 4.02 2.78 -6.94
N ALA A 80 3.78 3.21 -5.70
CA ALA A 80 2.50 3.81 -5.31
C ALA A 80 2.28 5.15 -6.01
N ILE A 81 3.32 5.98 -6.11
CA ILE A 81 3.29 7.27 -6.79
C ILE A 81 2.95 7.10 -8.27
N ASP A 82 3.56 6.10 -8.93
CA ASP A 82 3.34 5.87 -10.36
C ASP A 82 1.95 5.31 -10.68
N ALA A 83 1.37 4.53 -9.76
CA ALA A 83 0.17 3.72 -10.04
C ALA A 83 -1.13 4.23 -9.40
N ALA A 84 -1.07 5.17 -8.45
CA ALA A 84 -2.23 5.58 -7.67
C ALA A 84 -2.73 6.98 -8.02
N ASP A 85 -4.06 7.13 -8.05
CA ASP A 85 -4.71 8.44 -8.13
C ASP A 85 -4.71 9.16 -6.77
N ALA A 86 -4.60 8.40 -5.67
CA ALA A 86 -4.47 8.92 -4.32
C ALA A 86 -3.66 7.97 -3.42
N ILE A 87 -2.94 8.54 -2.44
CA ILE A 87 -2.10 7.78 -1.51
C ILE A 87 -2.59 7.97 -0.08
N LEU A 88 -2.80 6.86 0.62
CA LEU A 88 -3.06 6.79 2.05
C LEU A 88 -1.76 6.43 2.76
N PHE A 89 -1.07 7.43 3.31
CA PHE A 89 0.13 7.23 4.10
C PHE A 89 -0.23 6.93 5.57
N VAL A 90 0.10 5.71 6.02
CA VAL A 90 -0.26 5.19 7.34
C VAL A 90 0.96 5.18 8.26
N THR A 91 0.80 5.73 9.45
CA THR A 91 1.81 5.79 10.51
C THR A 91 1.30 5.17 11.80
N ASP A 92 2.23 4.75 12.67
CA ASP A 92 1.91 4.14 13.96
C ASP A 92 2.00 5.17 15.09
N LEU A 93 0.90 5.35 15.82
CA LEU A 93 0.82 6.31 16.92
C LEU A 93 1.67 5.90 18.13
N THR A 94 1.95 4.61 18.33
CA THR A 94 2.61 4.11 19.54
C THR A 94 4.09 4.45 19.62
N CYS A 95 4.75 4.62 18.47
CA CYS A 95 6.16 5.00 18.38
C CYS A 95 6.37 6.47 17.98
N GLY A 96 5.30 7.20 17.66
CA GLY A 96 5.39 8.53 17.05
C GLY A 96 5.97 8.50 15.63
N VAL A 97 6.34 9.68 15.13
CA VAL A 97 6.97 9.82 13.81
C VAL A 97 8.41 9.30 13.86
N THR A 98 8.77 8.45 12.91
CA THR A 98 10.12 7.88 12.76
C THR A 98 10.84 8.46 11.56
N ALA A 99 12.18 8.31 11.51
CA ALA A 99 12.97 8.72 10.34
C ALA A 99 12.51 8.04 9.03
N ALA A 100 12.05 6.79 9.11
CA ALA A 100 11.49 6.09 7.96
C ALA A 100 10.18 6.73 7.49
N ASP A 101 9.35 7.24 8.41
CA ASP A 101 8.13 7.95 8.05
C ASP A 101 8.45 9.28 7.35
N GLU A 102 9.47 9.99 7.81
CA GLU A 102 9.94 11.23 7.18
C GLU A 102 10.51 10.99 5.78
N GLU A 103 11.30 9.93 5.59
CA GLU A 103 11.86 9.54 4.29
C GLU A 103 10.75 9.19 3.29
N ILE A 104 9.79 8.35 3.70
CA ILE A 104 8.64 8.02 2.86
C ILE A 104 7.83 9.28 2.55
N ALA A 105 7.54 10.12 3.55
CA ALA A 105 6.78 11.36 3.33
C ALA A 105 7.49 12.32 2.37
N ALA A 106 8.83 12.37 2.38
CA ALA A 106 9.60 13.17 1.45
C ALA A 106 9.51 12.62 0.02
N LEU A 107 9.42 11.30 -0.16
CA LEU A 107 9.25 10.67 -1.46
C LEU A 107 7.84 10.88 -2.02
N LEU A 108 6.81 10.90 -1.18
CA LEU A 108 5.40 11.05 -1.56
C LEU A 108 4.97 12.49 -1.92
N ARG A 109 5.83 13.49 -1.77
CA ARG A 109 5.55 14.91 -2.08
C ARG A 109 5.86 15.25 -3.52
#